data_AF-A0AAW0IBI2-F1
#
_entry.id   AF-A0AAW0IBI2-F1
#
_cell.length_a   1.000
_cell.length_b   1.000
_cell.length_c   1.000
_cell.angle_alpha   90.00
_cell.angle_beta   90.00
_cell.angle_gamma   90.00
#
_symmetry.space_group_name_H-M   'P 1'
#
loop_
_entity.id
_entity.type
_entity.pdbx_description
1 polymer ?
#
loop_
_entity_poly.entity_id
_entity_poly.type
_entity_poly.pdbx_seq_one_letter_code
_entity_poly.pdbx_strand_id
1 'polypeptide(L)'
;DEESQENTGVDDDFITDDKQAWINAAWYVYAIMAMDDIWEPDPVEADPSKGSRNRRKVDILGMIVGIIGSKDQLVNEYRVMLAEKLLNKSDYDIDSEIRTLELLKAGGLYIGIHFGENSMQKCEIMLNDLIDSKRTNSNIKATIAQTPLTGAEPGASAVSMDILDATIISSNFWPPIQDETLNVSEPVDNLLSDYAKRFNEIKTPRKLLWKKNLGTVKLELQFEDRAVQFTVAPVHAAIIMQFQDQTSWTSKNLAAAIGLPVDVLNRRINFWISKVSDNSHLLN
;
A
#
# COMPACT_ATOMS: atom_id res chain seq x y z
N ASP A 1 -5.52 6.48 -58.66
CA ASP A 1 -4.36 7.03 -57.93
C ASP A 1 -4.95 7.81 -56.77
N GLU A 2 -5.34 7.11 -55.70
CA GLU A 2 -4.48 6.88 -54.50
C GLU A 2 -4.27 8.23 -53.77
N GLU A 3 -4.67 8.48 -52.53
CA GLU A 3 -4.98 7.65 -51.36
C GLU A 3 -5.97 8.39 -50.45
N SER A 4 -6.81 7.59 -49.81
CA SER A 4 -7.61 7.87 -48.63
C SER A 4 -6.74 7.94 -47.38
N GLN A 5 -6.86 9.01 -46.58
CA GLN A 5 -6.56 8.98 -45.14
C GLN A 5 -7.65 9.76 -44.38
N GLU A 6 -8.66 9.01 -43.93
CA GLU A 6 -9.44 9.35 -42.74
C GLU A 6 -8.47 9.39 -41.55
N ASN A 7 -8.25 10.57 -40.97
CA ASN A 7 -7.66 10.67 -39.64
C ASN A 7 -8.81 10.74 -38.63
N THR A 8 -9.14 9.59 -38.07
CA THR A 8 -10.03 9.46 -36.91
C THR A 8 -9.35 10.09 -35.70
N GLY A 9 -9.69 11.35 -35.43
CA GLY A 9 -9.36 12.02 -34.18
C GLY A 9 -10.17 11.42 -33.03
N VAL A 10 -9.63 10.38 -32.42
CA VAL A 10 -10.04 9.86 -31.12
C VAL A 10 -8.74 9.62 -30.38
N ASP A 11 -8.57 10.29 -29.23
CA ASP A 11 -7.55 10.11 -28.18
C ASP A 11 -6.90 11.43 -27.70
N ASP A 12 -7.69 12.46 -27.42
CA ASP A 12 -7.23 13.62 -26.62
C ASP A 12 -8.15 13.94 -25.41
N ASP A 13 -9.19 13.14 -25.20
CA ASP A 13 -10.19 13.33 -24.13
C ASP A 13 -9.75 12.80 -22.76
N PHE A 14 -8.66 12.03 -22.68
CA PHE A 14 -8.18 11.46 -21.39
C PHE A 14 -7.13 12.35 -20.68
N ILE A 15 -6.47 13.27 -21.41
CA ILE A 15 -5.42 14.16 -20.85
C ILE A 15 -5.98 15.54 -20.48
N THR A 16 -7.15 15.89 -21.00
CA THR A 16 -7.82 17.17 -20.77
C THR A 16 -8.43 17.26 -19.37
N ASP A 17 -8.95 16.16 -18.82
CA ASP A 17 -9.59 16.17 -17.48
C ASP A 17 -8.59 16.42 -16.35
N ASP A 18 -7.39 15.83 -16.43
CA ASP A 18 -6.33 16.07 -15.44
C ASP A 18 -5.78 17.49 -15.52
N LYS A 19 -5.52 18.00 -16.74
CA LYS A 19 -5.12 19.41 -16.92
C LYS A 19 -6.21 20.36 -16.44
N GLN A 20 -7.47 20.05 -16.70
CA GLN A 20 -8.60 20.86 -16.26
C GLN A 20 -8.76 20.79 -14.74
N ALA A 21 -8.53 19.64 -14.11
CA ALA A 21 -8.50 19.50 -12.66
C ALA A 21 -7.36 20.29 -12.02
N TRP A 22 -6.18 20.30 -12.63
CA TRP A 22 -5.04 21.14 -12.20
C TRP A 22 -5.32 22.63 -12.38
N ILE A 23 -5.90 23.04 -13.51
CA ILE A 23 -6.28 24.44 -13.76
C ILE A 23 -7.40 24.86 -12.80
N ASN A 24 -8.38 24.01 -12.55
CA ASN A 24 -9.47 24.28 -11.61
C ASN A 24 -8.94 24.37 -10.17
N ALA A 25 -7.98 23.51 -9.79
CA ALA A 25 -7.32 23.56 -8.48
C ALA A 25 -6.45 24.81 -8.34
N ALA A 26 -5.66 25.16 -9.36
CA ALA A 26 -4.84 26.36 -9.38
C ALA A 26 -5.69 27.63 -9.37
N TRP A 27 -6.81 27.66 -10.11
CA TRP A 27 -7.77 28.75 -10.10
C TRP A 27 -8.50 28.84 -8.75
N TYR A 28 -8.85 27.71 -8.14
CA TYR A 28 -9.37 27.69 -6.78
C TYR A 28 -8.37 28.30 -5.82
N VAL A 29 -7.10 27.89 -5.86
CA VAL A 29 -5.99 28.42 -5.04
C VAL A 29 -5.79 29.91 -5.28
N TYR A 30 -5.85 30.38 -6.53
CA TYR A 30 -5.69 31.80 -6.86
C TYR A 30 -6.90 32.64 -6.41
N ALA A 31 -8.13 32.14 -6.57
CA ALA A 31 -9.34 32.79 -6.07
C ALA A 31 -9.39 32.82 -4.53
N ILE A 32 -8.81 31.81 -3.89
CA ILE A 32 -8.61 31.65 -2.45
C ILE A 32 -7.57 32.64 -1.92
N MET A 33 -6.41 32.76 -2.59
CA MET A 33 -5.40 33.77 -2.28
C MET A 33 -5.93 35.19 -2.50
N ALA A 34 -6.72 35.39 -3.55
CA ALA A 34 -7.41 36.67 -3.80
C ALA A 34 -8.52 36.97 -2.79
N MET A 35 -8.99 35.99 -2.00
CA MET A 35 -9.97 36.18 -0.92
C MET A 35 -9.32 36.65 0.39
N ASP A 36 -8.02 36.41 0.60
CA ASP A 36 -7.28 36.83 1.80
C ASP A 36 -7.04 38.35 1.82
N ASP A 37 -6.99 38.99 0.64
CA ASP A 37 -6.99 40.45 0.46
C ASP A 37 -8.39 41.10 0.59
N ILE A 38 -9.46 40.32 0.84
CA ILE A 38 -10.83 40.81 1.06
C ILE A 38 -11.16 40.83 2.57
N TRP A 39 -10.13 40.93 3.42
CA TRP A 39 -10.37 41.23 4.83
C TRP A 39 -10.85 42.68 4.97
N GLU A 40 -12.14 42.82 5.23
CA GLU A 40 -12.73 44.10 5.65
C GLU A 40 -13.10 43.98 7.13
N PRO A 41 -12.73 44.98 7.96
CA PRO A 41 -13.10 44.99 9.36
C PRO A 41 -14.61 45.02 9.51
N ASP A 42 -15.12 44.36 10.56
CA ASP A 42 -16.55 44.39 10.84
C ASP A 42 -17.02 45.85 11.00
N PRO A 43 -18.17 46.22 10.40
CA PRO A 43 -18.71 47.56 10.53
C PRO A 43 -18.97 47.89 12.01
N VAL A 44 -18.86 49.16 12.38
CA VAL A 44 -18.94 49.65 13.78
C VAL A 44 -20.26 49.25 14.48
N GLU A 45 -21.29 48.95 13.69
CA GLU A 45 -22.63 48.54 14.13
C GLU A 45 -22.80 47.03 14.31
N ALA A 46 -21.76 46.23 14.08
CA ALA A 46 -21.80 44.79 14.24
C ALA A 46 -21.99 44.41 15.72
N ASP A 47 -23.08 43.69 16.01
CA ASP A 47 -23.38 43.18 17.34
C ASP A 47 -22.27 42.21 17.82
N PRO A 48 -21.53 42.54 18.90
CA PRO A 48 -20.44 41.70 19.40
C PRO A 48 -20.90 40.29 19.79
N SER A 49 -22.18 40.11 20.10
CA SER A 49 -22.78 38.82 20.45
C SER A 49 -23.14 37.97 19.23
N LYS A 50 -23.16 38.56 18.03
CA LYS A 50 -23.45 37.91 16.75
C LYS A 50 -22.24 38.01 15.81
N GLY A 51 -21.13 37.37 16.20
CA GLY A 51 -19.96 37.28 15.33
C GLY A 51 -20.34 36.72 13.95
N SER A 52 -19.93 37.40 12.88
CA SER A 52 -20.28 37.16 11.47
C SER A 52 -20.59 35.69 11.15
N ARG A 53 -21.88 35.38 11.11
CA ARG A 53 -22.38 33.99 11.00
C ARG A 53 -22.26 33.45 9.57
N ASN A 54 -22.11 34.32 8.58
CA ASN A 54 -22.00 33.98 7.15
C ASN A 54 -20.56 33.80 6.65
N ARG A 55 -19.53 34.21 7.40
CA ARG A 55 -18.12 34.08 6.97
C ARG A 55 -17.40 32.84 7.52
N ARG A 56 -17.91 32.23 8.59
CA ARG A 56 -17.39 30.95 9.09
C ARG A 56 -17.97 29.81 8.25
N LYS A 57 -17.35 29.50 7.10
CA LYS A 57 -17.40 28.13 6.56
C LYS A 57 -17.09 27.21 7.74
N VAL A 58 -17.97 26.26 8.04
CA VAL A 58 -17.79 25.35 9.18
C VAL A 58 -16.44 24.67 9.01
N ASP A 59 -15.49 25.02 9.87
CA ASP A 59 -14.16 24.43 9.86
C ASP A 59 -14.25 23.03 10.48
N ILE A 60 -14.69 22.07 9.66
CA ILE A 60 -14.86 20.67 10.06
C ILE A 60 -13.52 20.12 10.56
N LEU A 61 -12.40 20.51 9.94
CA LEU A 61 -11.06 20.07 10.34
C LEU A 61 -10.66 20.69 11.69
N GLY A 62 -10.92 21.98 11.90
CA GLY A 62 -10.73 22.63 13.20
C GLY A 62 -11.61 22.02 14.30
N MET A 63 -12.84 21.63 13.97
CA MET A 63 -13.70 20.88 14.89
C MET A 63 -13.12 19.50 15.22
N ILE A 64 -12.63 18.76 14.22
CA ILE A 64 -12.00 17.44 14.42
C ILE A 64 -10.74 17.57 15.27
N VAL A 65 -9.87 18.55 14.98
CA VAL A 65 -8.67 18.83 15.79
C VAL A 65 -9.06 19.24 17.22
N GLY A 66 -10.13 20.02 17.38
CA GLY A 66 -10.69 20.38 18.68
C GLY A 66 -11.22 19.18 19.49
N ILE A 67 -11.83 18.19 18.83
CA ILE A 67 -12.30 16.94 19.47
C ILE A 67 -11.13 16.02 19.82
N ILE A 68 -10.18 15.86 18.90
CA ILE A 68 -8.99 14.99 19.06
C ILE A 68 -8.01 15.59 20.08
N GLY A 69 -8.07 16.90 20.30
CA GLY A 69 -7.32 17.62 21.32
C GLY A 69 -5.95 18.13 20.86
N SER A 70 -5.34 17.51 19.83
CA SER A 70 -4.10 18.02 19.24
C SER A 70 -3.95 17.69 17.75
N LYS A 71 -3.23 18.57 17.05
CA LYS A 71 -2.84 18.36 15.65
C LYS A 71 -1.93 17.14 15.47
N ASP A 72 -0.99 16.93 16.41
CA ASP A 72 0.02 15.89 16.29
C ASP A 72 -0.59 14.49 16.46
N GLN A 73 -1.64 14.36 17.29
CA GLN A 73 -2.42 13.12 17.39
C GLN A 73 -3.16 12.81 16.10
N LEU A 74 -3.82 13.80 15.48
CA LEU A 74 -4.49 13.59 14.19
C LEU A 74 -3.49 13.14 13.11
N VAL A 75 -2.29 13.75 13.05
CA VAL A 75 -1.22 13.32 12.13
C VAL A 75 -0.77 11.90 12.44
N ASN A 76 -0.65 11.54 13.71
CA ASN A 76 -0.27 10.19 14.10
C ASN A 76 -1.31 9.15 13.67
N GLU A 77 -2.60 9.41 13.91
CA GLU A 77 -3.68 8.52 13.46
C GLU A 77 -3.74 8.42 11.93
N TYR A 78 -3.60 9.55 11.23
CA TYR A 78 -3.49 9.54 9.77
C TYR A 78 -2.30 8.71 9.29
N ARG A 79 -1.15 8.82 9.96
CA ARG A 79 0.04 8.02 9.64
C ARG A 79 -0.19 6.52 9.82
N VAL A 80 -0.87 6.11 10.89
CA VAL A 80 -1.22 4.70 11.14
C VAL A 80 -2.16 4.20 10.06
N MET A 81 -3.24 4.94 9.78
CA MET A 81 -4.20 4.62 8.73
C MET A 81 -3.53 4.55 7.35
N LEU A 82 -2.67 5.51 7.02
CA LEU A 82 -1.93 5.53 5.75
C LEU A 82 -1.03 4.30 5.64
N ALA A 83 -0.31 3.92 6.70
CA ALA A 83 0.56 2.75 6.67
C ALA A 83 -0.22 1.47 6.34
N GLU A 84 -1.36 1.25 7.01
CA GLU A 84 -2.23 0.11 6.74
C GLU A 84 -2.76 0.13 5.30
N LYS A 85 -3.18 1.31 4.82
CA LYS A 85 -3.67 1.46 3.45
C LYS A 85 -2.58 1.14 2.42
N LEU A 86 -1.37 1.65 2.60
CA LEU A 86 -0.26 1.45 1.69
C LEU A 86 0.24 -0.02 1.68
N LEU A 87 0.30 -0.69 2.83
CA LEU A 87 0.74 -2.09 2.90
C LEU A 87 -0.26 -3.08 2.30
N ASN A 88 -1.53 -2.71 2.22
CA ASN A 88 -2.57 -3.54 1.61
C ASN A 88 -2.72 -3.33 0.09
N LYS A 89 -2.07 -2.33 -0.49
CA LYS A 89 -2.07 -2.08 -1.94
C LYS A 89 -0.99 -2.90 -2.64
N SER A 90 -1.40 -3.76 -3.57
CA SER A 90 -0.48 -4.62 -4.35
C SER A 90 0.01 -3.99 -5.65
N ASP A 91 -0.65 -2.94 -6.15
CA ASP A 91 -0.46 -2.33 -7.46
C ASP A 91 0.45 -1.08 -7.46
N TYR A 92 0.92 -0.65 -6.28
CA TYR A 92 1.71 0.58 -6.10
C TYR A 92 1.02 1.84 -6.68
N ASP A 93 -0.30 1.82 -6.87
CA ASP A 93 -1.07 3.01 -7.25
C ASP A 93 -1.29 3.86 -6.00
N ILE A 94 -0.59 4.99 -5.91
CA ILE A 94 -0.60 5.87 -4.75
C ILE A 94 -0.97 7.32 -5.09
N ASP A 95 -1.45 7.59 -6.30
CA ASP A 95 -1.71 8.96 -6.78
C ASP A 95 -2.79 9.65 -5.93
N SER A 96 -3.80 8.89 -5.52
CA SER A 96 -4.86 9.37 -4.64
C SER A 96 -4.34 9.77 -3.25
N GLU A 97 -3.37 9.02 -2.72
CA GLU A 97 -2.75 9.26 -1.41
C GLU A 97 -1.78 10.43 -1.46
N ILE A 98 -1.03 10.58 -2.55
CA ILE A 98 -0.19 11.76 -2.81
C ILE A 98 -1.07 13.01 -2.83
N ARG A 99 -2.14 13.02 -3.64
CA ARG A 99 -3.07 14.15 -3.71
C ARG A 99 -3.71 14.46 -2.37
N THR A 100 -4.11 13.43 -1.61
CA THR A 100 -4.68 13.63 -0.26
C THR A 100 -3.66 14.25 0.69
N LEU A 101 -2.40 13.79 0.67
CA LEU A 101 -1.33 14.36 1.48
C LEU A 101 -1.06 15.83 1.10
N GLU A 102 -1.02 16.14 -0.19
CA GLU A 102 -0.86 17.50 -0.70
C GLU A 102 -2.01 18.40 -0.25
N LEU A 103 -3.25 17.93 -0.31
CA LEU A 103 -4.42 18.67 0.19
C LEU A 103 -4.36 18.88 1.71
N LEU A 104 -3.80 17.95 2.48
CA LEU A 104 -3.62 18.15 3.92
C LEU A 104 -2.48 19.15 4.23
N LYS A 105 -1.39 19.12 3.45
CA LYS A 105 -0.29 20.11 3.54
C LYS A 105 -0.76 21.50 3.12
N ALA A 106 -1.42 21.62 1.96
CA ALA A 106 -1.89 22.88 1.37
C ALA A 106 -3.15 23.43 2.07
N GLY A 107 -4.09 22.56 2.43
CA GLY A 107 -5.29 22.90 3.20
C GLY A 107 -4.96 23.36 4.61
N GLY A 108 -3.88 22.86 5.22
CA GLY A 108 -3.38 23.39 6.49
C GLY A 108 -2.96 24.87 6.42
N LEU A 109 -2.39 25.29 5.28
CA LEU A 109 -2.05 26.70 5.04
C LEU A 109 -3.31 27.58 4.96
N TYR A 110 -4.38 27.08 4.34
CA TYR A 110 -5.59 27.85 4.08
C TYR A 110 -6.66 27.80 5.20
N ILE A 111 -6.52 26.90 6.17
CA ILE A 111 -7.49 26.68 7.26
C ILE A 111 -6.95 27.20 8.62
N GLY A 112 -5.79 27.86 8.63
CA GLY A 112 -5.14 28.35 9.86
C GLY A 112 -4.53 27.24 10.73
N ILE A 113 -4.73 25.97 10.38
CA ILE A 113 -4.11 24.81 11.01
C ILE A 113 -2.81 24.51 10.26
N HIS A 114 -1.73 25.20 10.64
CA HIS A 114 -0.41 24.93 10.08
C HIS A 114 0.07 23.55 10.54
N PHE A 115 -0.32 22.51 9.79
CA PHE A 115 0.45 21.27 9.70
C PHE A 115 1.76 21.63 9.02
N GLY A 116 2.69 22.17 9.81
CA GLY A 116 4.00 22.56 9.32
C GLY A 116 4.63 21.40 8.55
N GLU A 117 5.41 21.71 7.51
CA GLU A 117 6.00 20.75 6.58
C GLU A 117 6.68 19.55 7.28
N ASN A 118 7.27 19.79 8.45
CA ASN A 118 7.90 18.78 9.29
C ASN A 118 6.94 17.74 9.90
N SER A 119 5.66 18.09 10.12
CA SER A 119 4.68 17.19 10.76
C SER A 119 4.27 16.05 9.82
N MET A 120 4.12 16.33 8.52
CA MET A 120 3.71 15.36 7.51
C MET A 120 4.86 14.61 6.85
N GLN A 121 6.11 15.01 7.14
CA GLN A 121 7.32 14.44 6.55
C GLN A 121 7.37 12.90 6.64
N LYS A 122 6.91 12.31 7.75
CA LYS A 122 6.88 10.84 7.89
C LYS A 122 5.96 10.17 6.87
N CYS A 123 4.79 10.76 6.62
CA CYS A 123 3.85 10.25 5.62
C CYS A 123 4.39 10.40 4.20
N GLU A 124 5.11 11.49 3.93
CA GLU A 124 5.80 11.71 2.64
C GLU A 124 6.89 10.67 2.39
N ILE A 125 7.70 10.36 3.41
CA ILE A 125 8.71 9.30 3.34
C ILE A 125 8.05 7.94 3.07
N MET A 126 6.91 7.64 3.70
CA MET A 126 6.18 6.39 3.45
C MET A 126 5.72 6.25 2.00
N LEU A 127 5.25 7.33 1.37
CA LEU A 127 4.88 7.33 -0.05
C LEU A 127 6.11 7.16 -0.95
N ASN A 128 7.19 7.89 -0.65
CA ASN A 128 8.45 7.77 -1.37
C ASN A 128 9.05 6.35 -1.28
N ASP A 129 8.94 5.69 -0.13
CA ASP A 129 9.38 4.30 0.05
C ASP A 129 8.66 3.35 -0.94
N LEU A 130 7.37 3.56 -1.22
CA LEU A 130 6.62 2.75 -2.20
C LEU A 130 7.06 3.03 -3.64
N ILE A 131 7.30 4.30 -3.99
CA ILE A 131 7.83 4.69 -5.31
C ILE A 131 9.21 4.03 -5.53
N ASP A 132 10.07 4.14 -4.52
CA ASP A 132 11.39 3.53 -4.51
C ASP A 132 11.33 2.01 -4.58
N SER A 133 10.34 1.39 -3.92
CA SER A 133 10.10 -0.06 -3.97
C SER A 133 9.77 -0.50 -5.40
N LYS A 134 8.81 0.18 -6.05
CA LYS A 134 8.43 -0.09 -7.44
C LYS A 134 9.63 0.00 -8.38
N ARG A 135 10.43 1.07 -8.26
CA ARG A 135 11.65 1.25 -9.06
C ARG A 135 12.68 0.15 -8.79
N THR A 136 12.89 -0.21 -7.53
CA THR A 136 13.88 -1.23 -7.14
C THR A 136 13.46 -2.62 -7.65
N ASN A 137 12.18 -2.97 -7.55
CA ASN A 137 11.64 -4.21 -8.12
C ASN A 137 11.88 -4.28 -9.63
N SER A 138 11.55 -3.22 -10.38
CA SER A 138 11.79 -3.17 -11.82
C SER A 138 13.27 -3.32 -12.17
N ASN A 139 14.17 -2.68 -11.42
CA ASN A 139 15.61 -2.80 -11.63
C ASN A 139 16.11 -4.24 -11.39
N ILE A 140 15.68 -4.88 -10.30
CA ILE A 140 16.07 -6.26 -9.97
C ILE A 140 15.57 -7.23 -11.05
N LYS A 141 14.32 -7.09 -11.50
CA LYS A 141 13.74 -7.91 -12.58
C LYS A 141 14.49 -7.68 -13.91
N ALA A 142 14.84 -6.44 -14.24
CA ALA A 142 15.61 -6.12 -15.43
C ALA A 142 17.03 -6.74 -15.42
N THR A 143 17.72 -6.73 -14.27
CA THR A 143 19.04 -7.38 -14.14
C THR A 143 18.97 -8.89 -14.40
N ILE A 144 17.85 -9.54 -14.04
CA ILE A 144 17.65 -10.97 -14.27
C ILE A 144 17.44 -11.26 -15.76
N ALA A 145 16.62 -10.46 -16.44
CA ALA A 145 16.40 -10.61 -17.89
C ALA A 145 17.70 -10.47 -18.71
N GLN A 146 18.67 -9.68 -18.23
CA GLN A 146 19.96 -9.47 -18.89
C GLN A 146 21.00 -10.55 -18.57
N THR A 147 20.77 -11.35 -17.52
CA THR A 147 21.69 -12.41 -17.09
C THR A 147 21.03 -13.78 -17.27
N PRO A 148 20.86 -14.28 -18.50
CA PRO A 148 20.55 -15.69 -18.69
C PRO A 148 21.75 -16.46 -18.16
N LEU A 149 21.59 -17.12 -17.00
CA LEU A 149 22.64 -17.94 -16.40
C LEU A 149 23.09 -18.98 -17.43
N THR A 150 24.31 -18.79 -17.90
CA THR A 150 25.15 -19.82 -18.51
C THR A 150 25.22 -21.03 -17.57
N GLY A 151 24.56 -22.13 -17.95
CA GLY A 151 24.93 -23.48 -17.51
C GLY A 151 24.32 -24.03 -16.21
N ALA A 152 23.14 -23.59 -15.77
CA ALA A 152 22.38 -24.33 -14.76
C ALA A 152 21.40 -25.28 -15.47
N GLU A 153 21.55 -26.59 -15.26
CA GLU A 153 20.57 -27.58 -15.71
C GLU A 153 19.16 -27.23 -15.17
N PRO A 154 18.08 -27.44 -15.94
CA PRO A 154 16.71 -27.26 -15.48
C PRO A 154 16.32 -28.44 -14.55
N GLY A 155 16.91 -28.47 -13.37
CA GLY A 155 16.62 -29.42 -12.31
C GLY A 155 15.81 -28.78 -11.19
N ALA A 156 14.53 -29.15 -11.10
CA ALA A 156 13.62 -29.04 -9.96
C ALA A 156 13.34 -27.64 -9.34
N SER A 157 12.11 -27.14 -9.54
CA SER A 157 11.38 -26.25 -8.62
C SER A 157 11.97 -24.87 -8.28
N ALA A 158 12.80 -24.27 -9.13
CA ALA A 158 13.21 -22.87 -8.95
C ALA A 158 12.05 -21.92 -9.32
N VAL A 159 11.44 -21.29 -8.31
CA VAL A 159 10.41 -20.25 -8.49
C VAL A 159 11.06 -19.03 -9.15
N SER A 160 10.49 -18.53 -10.26
CA SER A 160 11.04 -17.36 -10.96
C SER A 160 10.94 -16.10 -10.09
N MET A 161 11.94 -15.22 -10.12
CA MET A 161 11.88 -13.93 -9.43
C MET A 161 10.77 -13.00 -9.97
N ASP A 162 10.30 -13.23 -11.20
CA ASP A 162 9.32 -12.36 -11.82
C ASP A 162 7.99 -12.31 -11.06
N ILE A 163 7.69 -13.35 -10.28
CA ILE A 163 6.46 -13.44 -9.48
C ILE A 163 6.57 -12.74 -8.10
N LEU A 164 7.75 -12.27 -7.72
CA LEU A 164 7.99 -11.58 -6.45
C LEU A 164 8.03 -10.06 -6.67
N ASP A 165 7.23 -9.35 -5.89
CA ASP A 165 7.33 -7.90 -5.73
C ASP A 165 7.48 -7.58 -4.24
N ALA A 166 8.54 -6.84 -3.90
CA ALA A 166 8.84 -6.49 -2.51
C ALA A 166 8.47 -5.03 -2.23
N THR A 167 7.68 -4.81 -1.17
CA THR A 167 7.46 -3.48 -0.60
C THR A 167 8.56 -3.22 0.43
N ILE A 168 9.47 -2.30 0.09
CA ILE A 168 10.65 -1.95 0.89
C ILE A 168 10.34 -0.66 1.65
N ILE A 169 10.33 -0.74 2.97
CA ILE A 169 9.93 0.38 3.84
C ILE A 169 11.06 0.81 4.78
N SER A 170 11.06 2.07 5.17
CA SER A 170 12.01 2.63 6.13
C SER A 170 11.53 2.47 7.58
N SER A 171 12.22 1.64 8.35
CA SER A 171 11.79 1.25 9.72
C SER A 171 11.51 2.42 10.68
N ASN A 172 12.21 3.55 10.52
CA ASN A 172 12.16 4.66 11.46
C ASN A 172 10.98 5.62 11.22
N PHE A 173 10.38 5.57 10.03
CA PHE A 173 9.35 6.54 9.62
C PHE A 173 7.95 5.92 9.66
N TRP A 174 7.87 4.61 9.43
CA TRP A 174 6.64 3.84 9.52
C TRP A 174 6.20 3.64 10.99
N PRO A 175 4.89 3.48 11.24
CA PRO A 175 4.37 3.01 12.52
C PRO A 175 4.99 1.66 12.92
N PRO A 176 5.00 1.33 14.23
CA PRO A 176 5.51 0.05 14.69
C PRO A 176 4.68 -1.10 14.09
N ILE A 177 5.35 -1.96 13.34
CA ILE A 177 4.76 -3.17 12.76
C ILE A 177 4.98 -4.33 13.74
N GLN A 178 3.95 -5.15 13.94
CA GLN A 178 4.06 -6.32 14.80
C GLN A 178 4.95 -7.38 14.17
N ASP A 179 5.92 -7.84 14.96
CA ASP A 179 6.83 -8.91 14.57
C ASP A 179 6.20 -10.25 14.91
N GLU A 180 5.86 -11.01 13.88
CA GLU A 180 5.39 -12.38 13.98
C GLU A 180 6.33 -13.26 13.17
N THR A 181 6.86 -14.30 13.81
CA THR A 181 7.71 -15.27 13.14
C THR A 181 6.85 -16.15 12.25
N LEU A 182 7.18 -16.20 10.96
CA LEU A 182 6.55 -17.10 10.01
C LEU A 182 7.63 -17.88 9.27
N ASN A 183 7.59 -19.20 9.41
CA ASN A 183 8.39 -20.11 8.61
C ASN A 183 7.68 -20.32 7.28
N VAL A 184 8.32 -19.88 6.20
CA VAL A 184 7.89 -20.13 4.83
C VAL A 184 8.62 -21.37 4.29
N SER A 185 8.11 -21.95 3.21
CA SER A 185 8.75 -23.10 2.57
C SER A 185 10.14 -22.73 2.02
N GLU A 186 11.03 -23.73 1.94
CA GLU A 186 12.41 -23.55 1.47
C GLU A 186 12.53 -22.86 0.10
N PRO A 187 11.70 -23.19 -0.93
CA PRO A 187 11.78 -22.50 -2.22
C PRO A 187 11.48 -21.00 -2.12
N VAL A 188 10.53 -20.61 -1.27
CA VAL A 188 10.19 -19.20 -1.05
C VAL A 188 11.29 -18.52 -0.25
N ASP A 189 11.89 -19.20 0.72
CA ASP A 189 12.98 -18.62 1.52
C ASP A 189 14.25 -18.36 0.68
N ASN A 190 14.56 -19.27 -0.24
CA ASN A 190 15.63 -19.10 -1.22
C ASN A 190 15.35 -17.90 -2.14
N LEU A 191 14.12 -17.78 -2.64
CA LEU A 191 13.69 -16.64 -3.46
C LEU A 191 13.85 -15.29 -2.73
N LEU A 192 13.41 -15.22 -1.47
CA LEU A 192 13.53 -14.02 -0.63
C LEU A 192 15.00 -13.68 -0.32
N SER A 193 15.85 -14.70 -0.15
CA SER A 193 17.27 -14.54 0.11
C SER A 193 18.02 -14.04 -1.12
N ASP A 194 17.72 -14.58 -2.30
CA ASP A 194 18.26 -14.13 -3.57
C ASP A 194 17.85 -12.68 -3.88
N TYR A 195 16.61 -12.31 -3.57
CA TYR A 195 16.16 -10.92 -3.68
C TYR A 195 16.95 -10.01 -2.76
N ALA A 196 17.14 -10.41 -1.49
CA ALA A 196 17.90 -9.63 -0.51
C ALA A 196 19.36 -9.41 -0.93
N LYS A 197 20.00 -10.41 -1.55
CA LYS A 197 21.35 -10.29 -2.07
C LYS A 197 21.44 -9.24 -3.18
N ARG A 198 20.56 -9.32 -4.18
CA ARG A 198 20.51 -8.36 -5.30
C ARG A 198 20.17 -6.95 -4.83
N PHE A 199 19.26 -6.82 -3.86
CA PHE A 199 18.97 -5.52 -3.25
C PHE A 199 20.23 -4.91 -2.61
N ASN A 200 21.02 -5.69 -1.88
CA ASN A 200 22.23 -5.20 -1.24
C ASN A 200 23.27 -4.73 -2.26
N GLU A 201 23.39 -5.41 -3.40
CA GLU A 201 24.24 -4.98 -4.52
C GLU A 201 23.83 -3.61 -5.08
N ILE A 202 22.53 -3.31 -5.13
CA ILE A 202 22.00 -2.04 -5.65
C ILE A 202 22.02 -0.92 -4.60
N LYS A 203 21.66 -1.21 -3.35
CA LYS A 203 21.49 -0.23 -2.27
C LYS A 203 22.47 -0.44 -1.10
N THR A 204 23.75 -0.68 -1.39
CA THR A 204 24.81 -0.75 -0.36
C THR A 204 24.89 0.57 0.44
N PRO A 205 25.06 0.56 1.79
CA PRO A 205 25.30 -0.58 2.68
C PRO A 205 24.03 -1.13 3.36
N ARG A 206 22.84 -0.93 2.77
CA ARG A 206 21.56 -1.29 3.39
C ARG A 206 21.29 -2.80 3.30
N LYS A 207 20.75 -3.37 4.37
CA LYS A 207 20.31 -4.78 4.43
C LYS A 207 18.79 -4.85 4.54
N LEU A 208 18.18 -5.83 3.87
CA LEU A 208 16.75 -6.12 3.99
C LEU A 208 16.49 -7.05 5.17
N LEU A 209 15.45 -6.72 5.93
CA LEU A 209 14.87 -7.57 6.97
C LEU A 209 13.44 -7.90 6.55
N TRP A 210 13.17 -9.15 6.22
CA TRP A 210 11.85 -9.58 5.77
C TRP A 210 10.84 -9.66 6.92
N LYS A 211 9.67 -9.05 6.73
CA LYS A 211 8.47 -9.26 7.55
C LYS A 211 7.56 -10.28 6.86
N LYS A 212 7.91 -11.56 6.96
CA LYS A 212 7.29 -12.65 6.17
C LYS A 212 5.80 -12.84 6.43
N ASN A 213 5.31 -12.41 7.59
CA ASN A 213 3.90 -12.45 7.95
C ASN A 213 3.04 -11.44 7.18
N LEU A 214 3.65 -10.38 6.63
CA LEU A 214 2.98 -9.34 5.87
C LEU A 214 3.12 -9.56 4.36
N GLY A 215 2.07 -9.14 3.65
CA GLY A 215 2.01 -9.18 2.20
C GLY A 215 0.77 -9.91 1.71
N THR A 216 0.77 -10.19 0.41
CA THR A 216 -0.31 -10.88 -0.28
C THR A 216 0.30 -11.93 -1.19
N VAL A 217 -0.22 -13.15 -1.12
CA VAL A 217 0.21 -14.29 -1.93
C VAL A 217 -0.96 -14.71 -2.81
N LYS A 218 -0.72 -14.75 -4.11
CA LYS A 218 -1.63 -15.34 -5.09
C LYS A 218 -1.23 -16.80 -5.27
N LEU A 219 -2.15 -17.72 -4.99
CA LEU A 219 -1.90 -19.15 -5.07
C LEU A 219 -3.00 -19.82 -5.89
N GLU A 220 -2.63 -20.87 -6.61
CA GLU A 220 -3.55 -21.72 -7.34
C GLU A 220 -3.51 -23.11 -6.72
N LEU A 221 -4.65 -23.56 -6.21
CA LEU A 221 -4.79 -24.90 -5.66
C LEU A 221 -5.38 -25.80 -6.74
N GLN A 222 -4.63 -26.85 -7.08
CA GLN A 222 -5.07 -27.86 -8.03
C GLN A 222 -5.67 -29.05 -7.28
N PHE A 223 -6.95 -29.30 -7.53
CA PHE A 223 -7.70 -30.46 -7.07
C PHE A 223 -7.94 -31.42 -8.25
N GLU A 224 -8.50 -32.60 -7.97
CA GLU A 224 -8.74 -33.62 -9.02
C GLU A 224 -9.69 -33.13 -10.11
N ASP A 225 -10.66 -32.30 -9.75
CA ASP A 225 -11.76 -31.84 -10.59
C ASP A 225 -11.60 -30.39 -11.08
N ARG A 226 -10.77 -29.58 -10.41
CA ARG A 226 -10.62 -28.14 -10.71
C ARG A 226 -9.33 -27.51 -10.21
N ALA A 227 -8.97 -26.39 -10.81
CA ALA A 227 -7.99 -25.44 -10.27
C ALA A 227 -8.71 -24.19 -9.75
N VAL A 228 -8.38 -23.75 -8.53
CA VAL A 228 -9.00 -22.58 -7.90
C VAL A 228 -7.92 -21.62 -7.44
N GLN A 229 -8.06 -20.36 -7.85
CA GLN A 229 -7.15 -19.29 -7.48
C GLN A 229 -7.61 -18.57 -6.21
N PHE A 230 -6.67 -18.32 -5.31
CA PHE A 230 -6.88 -17.58 -4.07
C PHE A 230 -5.85 -16.46 -3.94
N THR A 231 -6.29 -15.33 -3.39
CA THR A 231 -5.42 -14.25 -2.96
C THR A 231 -5.52 -14.15 -1.44
N VAL A 232 -4.44 -14.50 -0.73
CA VAL A 232 -4.44 -14.69 0.73
C VAL A 232 -3.19 -14.09 1.37
N ALA A 233 -3.26 -13.86 2.69
CA ALA A 233 -2.07 -13.49 3.46
C ALA A 233 -1.02 -14.64 3.50
N PRO A 234 0.28 -14.33 3.62
CA PRO A 234 1.36 -15.32 3.66
C PRO A 234 1.16 -16.45 4.67
N VAL A 235 0.58 -16.16 5.84
CA VAL A 235 0.28 -17.17 6.86
C VAL A 235 -0.66 -18.26 6.31
N HIS A 236 -1.71 -17.88 5.58
CA HIS A 236 -2.65 -18.86 5.02
C HIS A 236 -2.01 -19.69 3.91
N ALA A 237 -1.14 -19.07 3.09
CA ALA A 237 -0.36 -19.76 2.08
C ALA A 237 0.60 -20.77 2.73
N ALA A 238 1.33 -20.36 3.78
CA ALA A 238 2.23 -21.23 4.52
C ALA A 238 1.48 -22.43 5.14
N ILE A 239 0.28 -22.21 5.69
CA ILE A 239 -0.58 -23.30 6.20
C ILE A 239 -0.91 -24.31 5.10
N ILE A 240 -1.46 -23.87 3.98
CA ILE A 240 -1.96 -24.80 2.95
C ILE A 240 -0.83 -25.53 2.23
N MET A 241 0.35 -24.90 2.11
CA MET A 241 1.53 -25.55 1.52
C MET A 241 2.01 -26.77 2.31
N GLN A 242 1.86 -26.80 3.65
CA GLN A 242 2.23 -27.98 4.46
C GLN A 242 1.41 -29.23 4.10
N PHE A 243 0.24 -29.06 3.47
CA PHE A 243 -0.60 -30.17 3.05
C PHE A 243 -0.14 -30.82 1.73
N GLN A 244 0.86 -30.24 1.06
CA GLN A 244 1.49 -30.87 -0.11
C GLN A 244 2.32 -32.09 0.31
N ASP A 245 3.02 -32.00 1.44
CA ASP A 245 3.89 -33.08 1.93
C ASP A 245 3.11 -34.13 2.73
N GLN A 246 2.10 -33.70 3.50
CA GLN A 246 1.30 -34.57 4.37
C GLN A 246 -0.19 -34.19 4.33
N THR A 247 -1.06 -35.17 4.10
CA THR A 247 -2.51 -34.95 3.98
C THR A 247 -3.21 -34.68 5.30
N SER A 248 -2.60 -35.02 6.43
CA SER A 248 -3.19 -34.83 7.76
C SER A 248 -2.17 -34.32 8.76
N TRP A 249 -2.57 -33.32 9.54
CA TRP A 249 -1.72 -32.68 10.53
C TRP A 249 -2.44 -32.54 11.86
N THR A 250 -1.69 -32.68 12.97
CA THR A 250 -2.18 -32.27 14.29
C THR A 250 -1.90 -30.78 14.50
N SER A 251 -2.77 -30.06 15.21
CA SER A 251 -2.59 -28.61 15.44
C SER A 251 -1.23 -28.26 16.05
N LYS A 252 -0.69 -29.13 16.93
CA LYS A 252 0.62 -28.91 17.56
C LYS A 252 1.77 -29.03 16.56
N ASN A 253 1.74 -30.02 15.68
CA ASN A 253 2.80 -30.25 14.71
C ASN A 253 2.77 -29.20 13.60
N LEU A 254 1.57 -28.84 13.13
CA LEU A 254 1.39 -27.80 12.12
C LEU A 254 1.86 -26.42 12.65
N ALA A 255 1.53 -26.12 13.92
CA ALA A 255 1.97 -24.89 14.58
C ALA A 255 3.50 -24.83 14.67
N ALA A 256 4.15 -25.94 15.05
CA ALA A 256 5.60 -26.03 15.11
C ALA A 256 6.27 -25.88 13.74
N ALA A 257 5.70 -26.48 12.68
CA ALA A 257 6.22 -26.36 11.33
C ALA A 257 6.19 -24.91 10.82
N ILE A 258 5.07 -24.22 11.02
CA ILE A 258 4.85 -22.84 10.54
C ILE A 258 5.52 -21.80 11.46
N GLY A 259 5.86 -22.17 12.70
CA GLY A 259 6.48 -21.28 13.68
C GLY A 259 5.49 -20.34 14.38
N LEU A 260 4.23 -20.77 14.50
CA LEU A 260 3.15 -20.00 15.14
C LEU A 260 2.70 -20.64 16.46
N PRO A 261 2.22 -19.86 17.44
CA PRO A 261 1.50 -20.40 18.59
C PRO A 261 0.23 -21.16 18.17
N VAL A 262 -0.09 -22.23 18.89
CA VAL A 262 -1.23 -23.13 18.57
C VAL A 262 -2.56 -22.37 18.58
N ASP A 263 -2.75 -21.42 19.50
CA ASP A 263 -3.94 -20.58 19.59
C ASP A 263 -4.09 -19.65 18.38
N VAL A 264 -2.98 -19.07 17.91
CA VAL A 264 -2.97 -18.24 16.70
C VAL A 264 -3.28 -19.09 15.48
N LEU A 265 -2.63 -20.24 15.33
CA LEU A 265 -2.90 -21.18 14.22
C LEU A 265 -4.37 -21.56 14.16
N ASN A 266 -4.97 -21.95 15.30
CA ASN A 266 -6.38 -22.35 15.35
C ASN A 266 -7.33 -21.22 14.92
N ARG A 267 -6.99 -19.95 15.16
CA ARG A 267 -7.77 -18.82 14.64
C ARG A 267 -7.57 -18.62 13.14
N ARG A 268 -6.34 -18.74 12.64
CA ARG A 268 -5.99 -18.53 11.22
C ARG A 268 -6.51 -19.65 10.32
N ILE A 269 -6.51 -20.90 10.78
CA ILE A 269 -6.96 -22.05 9.99
C ILE A 269 -8.47 -22.02 9.71
N ASN A 270 -9.26 -21.33 10.54
CA ASN A 270 -10.70 -21.15 10.33
C ASN A 270 -11.02 -20.54 8.96
N PHE A 271 -10.12 -19.72 8.40
CA PHE A 271 -10.25 -19.21 7.04
C PHE A 271 -10.35 -20.33 6.01
N TRP A 272 -9.48 -21.34 6.09
CA TRP A 272 -9.50 -22.47 5.17
C TRP A 272 -10.70 -23.38 5.43
N ILE A 273 -11.03 -23.61 6.71
CA ILE A 273 -12.20 -24.41 7.09
C ILE A 273 -13.49 -23.78 6.52
N SER A 274 -13.66 -22.45 6.61
CA SER A 274 -14.84 -21.79 6.06
C SER A 274 -14.90 -21.88 4.53
N LYS A 275 -13.75 -21.81 3.85
CA LYS A 275 -13.70 -21.95 2.38
C LYS A 275 -14.02 -23.37 1.91
N VAL A 276 -13.74 -24.39 2.72
CA VAL A 276 -14.15 -25.77 2.43
C VAL A 276 -15.65 -25.93 2.66
N SER A 277 -16.22 -25.38 3.75
CA SER A 277 -17.65 -25.50 4.04
C SER A 277 -18.53 -24.76 3.03
N ASP A 278 -18.13 -23.57 2.57
CA ASP A 278 -18.87 -22.80 1.56
C ASP A 278 -18.87 -23.50 0.19
N ASN A 279 -17.87 -24.34 -0.08
CA ASN A 279 -17.74 -25.14 -1.30
C ASN A 279 -18.30 -26.56 -1.18
N SER A 280 -19.02 -26.87 -0.09
CA SER A 280 -19.61 -28.21 0.13
C SER A 280 -20.68 -28.62 -0.90
N HIS A 281 -21.20 -27.68 -1.70
CA HIS A 281 -22.02 -27.97 -2.87
C HIS A 281 -21.24 -28.42 -4.12
N LEU A 282 -19.91 -28.40 -4.08
CA LEU A 282 -19.01 -28.74 -5.20
C LEU A 282 -18.11 -29.95 -4.88
N LEU A 283 -18.34 -30.64 -3.76
CA LEU A 283 -17.58 -31.82 -3.33
C LEU A 283 -18.47 -33.08 -3.23
N ASN A 284 -19.51 -33.15 -4.07
CA ASN A 284 -20.27 -34.38 -4.35
C ASN A 284 -20.20 -34.69 -5.84
#